data_AF-A0A9E3CYW2-F1
#
_entry.id   AF-A0A9E3CYW2-F1
#
_cell.length_a   1.000
_cell.length_b   1.000
_cell.length_c   1.000
_cell.angle_alpha   90.00
_cell.angle_beta   90.00
_cell.angle_gamma   90.00
#
_symmetry.space_group_name_H-M   'P 1'
#
loop_
_entity.id
_entity.type
_entity.pdbx_description
1 polymer ?
#
loop_
_entity_poly.entity_id
_entity_poly.type
_entity_poly.pdbx_seq_one_letter_code
_entity_poly.pdbx_strand_id
1 'polypeptide(L)'
;MADTAMLDVGKPALEVPADAGIERATGENRQAPQAGFADSLVAGHAPVKRRNRKQSEAMKKLDRLGIEWYCEQIISGENMTSVARAAGVSNSALYRWLQADTRRANASREAREYSAEAFVDKAEQAILGAASKLDLLKARELAFHYRWKASKIAPRDFGDRLQPAGDVTVRDELEELEGARRLAFVLARASVALKQQKADGK
;
A
#
# COMPACT_ATOMS: atom_id res chain seq x y z
N MET A 1 -34.82 1.35 46.74
CA MET A 1 -36.04 0.73 46.19
C MET A 1 -36.47 1.54 45.00
N ALA A 2 -36.88 0.85 43.94
CA ALA A 2 -37.21 1.31 42.58
C ALA A 2 -36.01 1.60 41.67
N ASP A 3 -35.94 1.14 40.42
CA ASP A 3 -36.61 0.01 39.76
C ASP A 3 -35.80 -0.27 38.49
N THR A 4 -35.53 -1.54 38.21
CA THR A 4 -34.66 -2.01 37.13
C THR A 4 -35.52 -2.28 35.91
N ALA A 5 -35.53 -1.36 34.93
CA ALA A 5 -36.19 -1.59 33.64
C ALA A 5 -35.16 -2.00 32.59
N MET A 6 -35.01 -3.32 32.51
CA MET A 6 -34.31 -4.11 31.51
C MET A 6 -34.97 -3.90 30.13
N LEU A 7 -34.25 -3.34 29.16
CA LEU A 7 -34.70 -3.31 27.76
C LEU A 7 -34.07 -4.48 27.00
N ASP A 8 -34.87 -5.52 26.90
CA ASP A 8 -34.71 -6.69 26.04
C ASP A 8 -34.83 -6.26 24.56
N VAL A 9 -33.72 -6.33 23.82
CA VAL A 9 -33.70 -6.16 22.37
C VAL A 9 -33.47 -7.53 21.76
N GLY A 10 -34.56 -8.08 21.22
CA GLY A 10 -34.63 -9.38 20.57
C GLY A 10 -33.52 -9.60 19.54
N LYS A 11 -32.71 -10.62 19.81
CA LYS A 11 -31.69 -11.17 18.93
C LYS A 11 -32.38 -12.10 17.92
N PRO A 12 -32.33 -11.87 16.60
CA PRO A 12 -32.82 -12.87 15.66
C PRO A 12 -31.85 -14.06 15.63
N ALA A 13 -32.37 -15.23 15.96
CA ALA A 13 -31.70 -16.51 15.83
C ALA A 13 -31.37 -16.78 14.35
N LEU A 14 -30.09 -16.80 13.99
CA LEU A 14 -29.63 -17.52 12.81
C LEU A 14 -29.45 -18.97 13.23
N GLU A 15 -30.46 -19.79 12.94
CA GLU A 15 -30.33 -21.24 12.93
C GLU A 15 -29.43 -21.63 11.75
N VAL A 16 -28.23 -22.13 12.05
CA VAL A 16 -27.37 -22.79 11.08
C VAL A 16 -27.73 -24.28 11.14
N PRO A 17 -28.26 -24.88 10.06
CA PRO A 17 -28.55 -26.31 10.06
C PRO A 17 -27.24 -27.09 10.17
N ALA A 18 -27.22 -27.99 11.15
CA ALA A 18 -26.23 -29.05 11.25
C ALA A 18 -26.39 -30.01 10.07
N ASP A 19 -25.26 -30.57 9.65
CA ASP A 19 -25.11 -31.70 8.75
C ASP A 19 -24.99 -31.40 7.24
N ALA A 20 -23.74 -31.14 6.83
CA ALA A 20 -23.28 -31.48 5.48
C ALA A 20 -21.89 -32.14 5.64
N GLY A 21 -21.88 -33.46 5.51
CA GLY A 21 -20.68 -34.30 5.66
C GLY A 21 -19.51 -33.81 4.80
N ILE A 22 -18.38 -33.58 5.47
CA ILE A 22 -17.09 -33.39 4.79
C ILE A 22 -16.50 -34.79 4.58
N GLU A 23 -16.81 -35.39 3.43
CA GLU A 23 -16.04 -36.53 2.94
C GLU A 23 -14.61 -36.08 2.65
N ARG A 24 -13.66 -36.73 3.33
CA ARG A 24 -12.23 -36.57 3.09
C ARG A 24 -11.88 -37.18 1.73
N ALA A 25 -11.80 -36.35 0.71
CA ALA A 25 -11.22 -36.75 -0.57
C ALA A 25 -9.69 -36.88 -0.42
N THR A 26 -9.26 -38.14 -0.48
CA THR A 26 -7.90 -38.61 -0.62
C THR A 26 -7.20 -37.98 -1.83
N GLY A 27 -5.89 -37.77 -1.69
CA GLY A 27 -5.05 -37.09 -2.66
C GLY A 27 -5.03 -37.76 -4.04
N GLU A 28 -5.36 -36.96 -5.05
CA GLU A 28 -4.86 -37.14 -6.41
C GLU A 28 -4.25 -35.81 -6.86
N ASN A 29 -2.95 -35.84 -7.08
CA ASN A 29 -2.17 -34.79 -7.70
C ASN A 29 -2.64 -34.57 -9.14
N ARG A 30 -3.61 -33.67 -9.35
CA ARG A 30 -3.99 -33.17 -10.68
C ARG A 30 -3.23 -31.89 -10.97
N GLN A 31 -2.09 -32.05 -11.64
CA GLN A 31 -1.39 -30.96 -12.29
C GLN A 31 -2.33 -30.37 -13.36
N ALA A 32 -2.96 -29.23 -13.05
CA ALA A 32 -3.79 -28.52 -14.01
C ALA A 32 -2.91 -28.00 -15.16
N PRO A 33 -3.32 -28.15 -16.43
CA PRO A 33 -2.58 -27.58 -17.55
C PRO A 33 -2.63 -26.05 -17.46
N GLN A 34 -1.45 -25.43 -17.37
CA GLN A 34 -1.28 -23.98 -17.49
C GLN A 34 -1.48 -23.56 -18.95
N ALA A 35 -2.74 -23.53 -19.40
CA ALA A 35 -3.11 -22.94 -20.68
C ALA A 35 -3.38 -21.43 -20.48
N GLY A 36 -2.78 -20.63 -21.36
CA GLY A 36 -2.52 -19.21 -21.16
C GLY A 36 -3.75 -18.33 -21.03
N PHE A 37 -3.76 -17.51 -19.96
CA PHE A 37 -4.65 -16.36 -19.83
C PHE A 37 -4.20 -15.16 -20.70
N ALA A 38 -3.06 -15.28 -21.40
CA ALA A 38 -2.42 -14.20 -22.13
C ALA A 38 -2.98 -13.96 -23.55
N ASP A 39 -3.70 -14.92 -24.16
CA ASP A 39 -4.10 -14.85 -25.58
C ASP A 39 -5.51 -14.27 -25.85
N SER A 40 -6.27 -13.88 -24.82
CA SER A 40 -7.65 -13.36 -25.01
C SER A 40 -7.77 -11.82 -25.04
N LEU A 41 -6.65 -11.08 -24.91
CA LEU A 41 -6.68 -9.61 -24.79
C LEU A 41 -6.59 -8.83 -26.12
N VAL A 42 -6.60 -9.50 -27.28
CA VAL A 42 -6.47 -8.84 -28.61
C VAL A 42 -7.79 -8.79 -29.39
N ALA A 43 -8.94 -8.96 -28.73
CA ALA A 43 -10.22 -8.64 -29.36
C ALA A 43 -10.46 -7.12 -29.25
N GLY A 44 -10.27 -6.41 -30.37
CA GLY A 44 -10.47 -4.97 -30.50
C GLY A 44 -11.81 -4.52 -29.93
N HIS A 45 -11.76 -3.85 -28.77
CA HIS A 45 -12.92 -3.16 -28.23
C HIS A 45 -13.24 -1.99 -29.16
N ALA A 46 -14.36 -2.08 -29.87
CA ALA A 46 -14.85 -0.98 -30.70
C ALA A 46 -14.84 0.32 -29.88
N PRO A 47 -14.42 1.47 -30.44
CA PRO A 47 -14.31 2.69 -29.69
C PRO A 47 -15.70 3.09 -29.20
N VAL A 48 -15.96 2.89 -27.90
CA VAL A 48 -17.19 3.34 -27.27
C VAL A 48 -17.24 4.86 -27.46
N LYS A 49 -18.17 5.32 -28.30
CA LYS A 49 -18.40 6.73 -28.61
C LYS A 49 -18.45 7.49 -27.28
N ARG A 50 -17.39 8.25 -26.97
CA ARG A 50 -17.32 9.03 -25.73
C ARG A 50 -18.39 10.10 -25.82
N ARG A 51 -19.57 9.80 -25.26
CA ARG A 51 -20.67 10.75 -25.15
C ARG A 51 -20.10 11.97 -24.45
N ASN A 52 -20.08 13.11 -25.14
CA ASN A 52 -19.62 14.38 -24.62
C ASN A 52 -20.45 14.70 -23.38
N ARG A 53 -19.89 14.38 -22.20
CA ARG A 53 -20.64 14.32 -20.95
C ARG A 53 -20.37 15.65 -20.27
N LYS A 54 -21.38 16.53 -20.25
CA LYS A 54 -21.53 17.55 -19.20
C LYS A 54 -21.07 16.92 -17.87
N GLN A 55 -20.28 17.65 -17.07
CA GLN A 55 -19.74 17.14 -15.81
C GLN A 55 -20.80 16.30 -15.09
N SER A 56 -20.45 15.06 -14.72
CA SER A 56 -21.41 14.19 -14.06
C SER A 56 -21.82 14.80 -12.72
N GLU A 57 -23.04 14.56 -12.28
CA GLU A 57 -23.53 15.05 -10.98
C GLU A 57 -22.61 14.63 -9.83
N ALA A 58 -21.95 13.47 -9.95
CA ALA A 58 -20.94 13.02 -8.99
C ALA A 58 -19.71 13.95 -8.93
N MET A 59 -19.22 14.45 -10.07
CA MET A 59 -18.09 15.39 -10.08
C MET A 59 -18.47 16.73 -9.47
N LYS A 60 -19.66 17.24 -9.78
CA LYS A 60 -20.17 18.48 -9.19
C LYS A 60 -20.33 18.40 -7.67
N LYS A 61 -20.80 17.25 -7.16
CA LYS A 61 -20.88 17.01 -5.70
C LYS A 61 -19.50 17.06 -5.06
N LEU A 62 -18.51 16.40 -5.64
CA LEU A 62 -17.14 16.38 -5.13
C LEU A 62 -16.46 17.76 -5.24
N ASP A 63 -16.68 18.49 -6.34
CA ASP A 63 -16.20 19.86 -6.51
C ASP A 63 -16.82 20.82 -5.47
N ARG A 64 -18.09 20.59 -5.07
CA ARG A 64 -18.73 21.37 -4.00
C ARG A 64 -18.15 21.07 -2.61
N LEU A 65 -17.81 19.81 -2.33
CA LEU A 65 -17.18 19.43 -1.07
C LEU A 65 -15.72 19.94 -0.99
N GLY A 66 -15.03 19.96 -2.12
CA GLY A 66 -13.64 20.42 -2.20
C GLY A 66 -12.64 19.34 -1.81
N ILE A 67 -11.36 19.65 -2.06
CA ILE A 67 -10.25 18.73 -1.74
C ILE A 67 -9.91 18.76 -0.25
N GLU A 68 -10.16 19.89 0.40
CA GLU A 68 -9.91 20.14 1.83
C GLU A 68 -10.77 19.18 2.67
N TRP A 69 -12.07 19.10 2.39
CA TRP A 69 -12.97 18.15 3.05
C TRP A 69 -12.49 16.71 2.87
N TYR A 70 -12.08 16.33 1.65
CA TYR A 70 -11.54 15.00 1.39
C TYR A 70 -10.29 14.72 2.23
N CYS A 71 -9.37 15.67 2.30
CA CYS A 71 -8.13 15.55 3.05
C CYS A 71 -8.40 15.43 4.55
N GLU A 72 -9.31 16.21 5.13
CA GLU A 72 -9.71 16.09 6.53
C GLU A 72 -10.24 14.70 6.88
N GLN A 73 -11.09 14.13 6.02
CA GLN A 73 -11.59 12.77 6.23
C GLN A 73 -10.46 11.74 6.21
N ILE A 74 -9.53 11.87 5.26
CA ILE A 74 -8.40 10.94 5.14
C ILE A 74 -7.45 11.06 6.32
N ILE A 75 -7.11 12.29 6.74
CA ILE A 75 -6.26 12.56 7.90
C ILE A 75 -6.87 11.97 9.16
N SER A 76 -8.20 12.02 9.29
CA SER A 76 -8.98 11.38 10.37
C SER A 76 -9.02 9.84 10.28
N GLY A 77 -8.25 9.24 9.36
CA GLY A 77 -8.11 7.81 9.17
C GLY A 77 -9.31 7.15 8.47
N GLU A 78 -10.17 7.90 7.78
CA GLU A 78 -11.25 7.29 6.99
C GLU A 78 -10.70 6.53 5.79
N ASN A 79 -11.37 5.44 5.44
CA ASN A 79 -11.04 4.68 4.23
C ASN A 79 -11.81 5.22 3.02
N MET A 80 -11.34 4.89 1.81
CA MET A 80 -11.92 5.46 0.60
C MET A 80 -13.38 5.09 0.36
N THR A 81 -13.79 3.91 0.80
CA THR A 81 -15.18 3.49 0.71
C THR A 81 -16.08 4.33 1.64
N SER A 82 -15.63 4.62 2.86
CA SER A 82 -16.33 5.52 3.79
C SER A 82 -16.46 6.92 3.21
N VAL A 83 -15.38 7.48 2.67
CA VAL A 83 -15.39 8.84 2.09
C VAL A 83 -16.30 8.93 0.87
N ALA A 84 -16.23 7.95 -0.05
CA ALA A 84 -17.11 7.92 -1.21
C ALA A 84 -18.58 7.80 -0.81
N ARG A 85 -18.88 6.96 0.20
CA ARG A 85 -20.23 6.81 0.76
C ARG A 85 -20.72 8.12 1.38
N ALA A 86 -19.89 8.79 2.18
CA ALA A 86 -20.22 10.07 2.81
C ALA A 86 -20.51 11.16 1.76
N ALA A 87 -19.75 11.19 0.66
CA ALA A 87 -19.98 12.09 -0.47
C ALA A 87 -21.17 11.68 -1.35
N GLY A 88 -21.76 10.49 -1.14
CA GLY A 88 -22.85 9.95 -1.95
C GLY A 88 -22.45 9.68 -3.40
N VAL A 89 -21.22 9.20 -3.62
CA VAL A 89 -20.64 8.85 -4.93
C VAL A 89 -20.06 7.44 -4.93
N SER A 90 -19.78 6.88 -6.11
CA SER A 90 -19.06 5.61 -6.20
C SER A 90 -17.56 5.79 -5.99
N ASN A 91 -16.88 4.74 -5.50
CA ASN A 91 -15.42 4.73 -5.37
C ASN A 91 -14.71 5.12 -6.67
N SER A 92 -15.16 4.59 -7.82
CA SER A 92 -14.59 4.93 -9.13
C SER A 92 -14.81 6.37 -9.54
N ALA A 93 -15.89 7.03 -9.09
CA ALA A 93 -16.08 8.45 -9.32
C ALA A 93 -15.10 9.28 -8.48
N LEU A 94 -14.93 8.93 -7.20
CA LEU A 94 -13.98 9.60 -6.32
C LEU A 94 -12.52 9.47 -6.83
N TYR A 95 -12.10 8.27 -7.22
CA TYR A 95 -10.76 8.07 -7.78
C TYR A 95 -10.54 8.88 -9.06
N ARG A 96 -11.51 8.88 -9.98
CA ARG A 96 -11.40 9.67 -11.22
C ARG A 96 -11.33 11.17 -10.93
N TRP A 97 -12.08 11.64 -9.95
CA TRP A 97 -12.07 13.04 -9.53
C TRP A 97 -10.69 13.45 -8.99
N LEU A 98 -10.11 12.65 -8.08
CA LEU A 98 -8.76 12.89 -7.56
C LEU A 98 -7.70 12.92 -8.66
N GLN A 99 -7.75 11.95 -9.59
CA GLN A 99 -6.75 11.82 -10.65
C GLN A 99 -6.94 12.81 -11.81
N ALA A 100 -8.09 13.49 -11.89
CA ALA A 100 -8.34 14.49 -12.92
C ALA A 100 -7.57 15.80 -12.71
N ASP A 101 -7.01 16.03 -11.51
CA ASP A 101 -6.23 17.23 -11.18
C ASP A 101 -4.99 16.84 -10.35
N THR A 102 -3.81 17.21 -10.83
CA THR A 102 -2.53 16.93 -10.16
C THR A 102 -2.46 17.54 -8.77
N ARG A 103 -3.06 18.72 -8.53
CA ARG A 103 -3.10 19.34 -7.19
C ARG A 103 -3.88 18.46 -6.21
N ARG A 104 -5.04 17.95 -6.63
CA ARG A 104 -5.86 17.03 -5.82
C ARG A 104 -5.15 15.71 -5.56
N ALA A 105 -4.49 15.16 -6.56
CA ALA A 105 -3.71 13.92 -6.41
C ALA A 105 -2.56 14.08 -5.41
N ASN A 106 -1.84 15.21 -5.45
CA ASN A 106 -0.76 15.50 -4.51
C ASN A 106 -1.28 15.72 -3.08
N ALA A 107 -2.32 16.55 -2.90
CA ALA A 107 -2.95 16.76 -1.60
C ALA A 107 -3.49 15.45 -0.98
N SER A 108 -4.04 14.56 -1.81
CA SER A 108 -4.48 13.23 -1.40
C SER A 108 -3.33 12.31 -0.97
N ARG A 109 -2.15 12.42 -1.59
CA ARG A 109 -0.97 11.67 -1.15
C ARG A 109 -0.48 12.16 0.20
N GLU A 110 -0.34 13.47 0.35
CA GLU A 110 0.08 14.11 1.61
C GLU A 110 -0.90 13.82 2.76
N ALA A 111 -2.21 13.96 2.54
CA ALA A 111 -3.22 13.61 3.54
C ALA A 111 -3.14 12.14 3.96
N ARG A 112 -2.84 11.22 3.02
CA ARG A 112 -2.65 9.81 3.35
C ARG A 112 -1.42 9.59 4.23
N GLU A 113 -0.33 10.32 4.03
CA GLU A 113 0.85 10.24 4.89
C GLU A 113 0.51 10.65 6.33
N TYR A 114 -0.22 11.75 6.51
CA TYR A 114 -0.67 12.22 7.83
C TYR A 114 -1.68 11.28 8.52
N SER A 115 -2.41 10.46 7.75
CA SER A 115 -3.39 9.53 8.32
C SER A 115 -2.78 8.38 9.15
N ALA A 116 -1.45 8.21 9.12
CA ALA A 116 -0.77 7.15 9.87
C ALA A 116 -1.07 7.22 11.38
N GLU A 117 -1.03 8.42 11.96
CA GLU A 117 -1.32 8.63 13.39
C GLU A 117 -2.75 8.21 13.74
N ALA A 118 -3.73 8.63 12.93
CA ALA A 118 -5.12 8.27 13.14
C ALA A 118 -5.37 6.76 13.08
N PHE A 119 -4.56 5.98 12.35
CA PHE A 119 -4.66 4.53 12.39
C PHE A 119 -4.12 3.94 13.69
N VAL A 120 -3.07 4.53 14.27
CA VAL A 120 -2.57 4.13 15.60
C VAL A 120 -3.62 4.41 16.67
N ASP A 121 -4.23 5.60 16.65
CA ASP A 121 -5.32 5.96 17.58
C ASP A 121 -6.51 4.99 17.44
N LYS A 122 -6.89 4.63 16.20
CA LYS A 122 -7.96 3.64 15.96
C LYS A 122 -7.61 2.25 16.49
N ALA A 123 -6.33 1.87 16.47
CA ALA A 123 -5.87 0.61 17.06
C ALA A 123 -6.04 0.61 18.58
N GLU A 124 -5.66 1.70 19.25
CA GLU A 124 -5.86 1.87 20.69
C GLU A 124 -7.34 1.84 21.06
N GLN A 125 -8.17 2.62 20.35
CA GLN A 125 -9.61 2.68 20.57
C GLN A 125 -10.29 1.31 20.39
N ALA A 126 -9.87 0.53 19.39
CA ALA A 126 -10.42 -0.81 19.18
C ALA A 126 -10.15 -1.74 20.37
N ILE A 127 -8.95 -1.66 20.96
CA ILE A 127 -8.57 -2.47 22.13
C ILE A 127 -9.32 -2.00 23.38
N LEU A 128 -9.36 -0.69 23.63
CA LEU A 128 -10.04 -0.11 24.80
C LEU A 128 -11.56 -0.36 24.77
N GLY A 129 -12.17 -0.41 23.58
CA GLY A 129 -13.59 -0.65 23.41
C GLY A 129 -14.04 -2.11 23.56
N ALA A 130 -13.12 -3.06 23.75
CA ALA A 130 -13.47 -4.47 23.83
C ALA A 130 -14.11 -4.84 25.19
N ALA A 131 -15.40 -5.18 25.18
CA ALA A 131 -16.15 -5.53 26.40
C ALA A 131 -16.15 -7.04 26.71
N SER A 132 -15.86 -7.89 25.74
CA SER A 132 -15.86 -9.36 25.90
C SER A 132 -14.60 -10.00 25.32
N LYS A 133 -14.38 -11.29 25.65
CA LYS A 133 -13.23 -12.04 25.13
C LYS A 133 -13.26 -12.19 23.61
N LEU A 134 -14.45 -12.35 23.01
CA LEU A 134 -14.59 -12.41 21.55
C LEU A 134 -14.31 -11.05 20.92
N ASP A 135 -14.79 -9.97 21.55
CA ASP A 135 -14.51 -8.60 21.09
C ASP A 135 -13.03 -8.29 21.18
N LEU A 136 -12.34 -8.76 22.22
CA LEU A 136 -10.90 -8.59 22.38
C LEU A 136 -10.11 -9.30 21.28
N LEU A 137 -10.54 -10.49 20.86
CA LEU A 137 -9.90 -11.18 19.73
C LEU A 137 -10.06 -10.38 18.43
N LYS A 138 -11.27 -9.91 18.14
CA LYS A 138 -11.53 -9.04 16.98
C LYS A 138 -10.75 -7.73 17.05
N ALA A 139 -10.70 -7.11 18.22
CA ALA A 139 -9.97 -5.87 18.47
C ALA A 139 -8.48 -6.04 18.25
N ARG A 140 -7.89 -7.16 18.68
CA ARG A 140 -6.47 -7.48 18.42
C ARG A 140 -6.18 -7.58 16.93
N GLU A 141 -7.01 -8.30 16.17
CA GLU A 141 -6.84 -8.40 14.72
C GLU A 141 -6.96 -7.04 14.02
N LEU A 142 -7.93 -6.22 14.44
CA LEU A 142 -8.08 -4.85 13.93
C LEU A 142 -6.86 -3.98 14.26
N ALA A 143 -6.39 -4.03 15.50
CA ALA A 143 -5.21 -3.27 15.93
C ALA A 143 -3.95 -3.69 15.16
N PHE A 144 -3.76 -4.99 14.92
CA PHE A 144 -2.68 -5.48 14.04
C PHE A 144 -2.80 -4.92 12.62
N HIS A 145 -4.00 -4.96 12.04
CA HIS A 145 -4.23 -4.42 10.70
C HIS A 145 -3.94 -2.92 10.63
N TYR A 146 -4.39 -2.13 11.61
CA TYR A 146 -4.15 -0.69 11.64
C TYR A 146 -2.67 -0.34 11.81
N ARG A 147 -1.95 -1.04 12.69
CA ARG A 147 -0.49 -0.86 12.86
C ARG A 147 0.28 -1.21 11.59
N TRP A 148 -0.07 -2.33 10.95
CA TRP A 148 0.51 -2.70 9.65
C TRP A 148 0.28 -1.60 8.61
N LYS A 149 -0.94 -1.07 8.54
CA LYS A 149 -1.29 0.00 7.61
C LYS A 149 -0.51 1.29 7.89
N ALA A 150 -0.42 1.72 9.16
CA ALA A 150 0.39 2.86 9.56
C ALA A 150 1.86 2.69 9.15
N SER A 151 2.43 1.50 9.38
CA SER A 151 3.79 1.14 8.97
C SER A 151 4.01 1.20 7.45
N LYS A 152 2.99 0.86 6.64
CA LYS A 152 3.07 0.99 5.18
C LYS A 152 2.89 2.42 4.68
N ILE A 153 2.16 3.26 5.41
CA ILE A 153 1.93 4.66 5.06
C ILE A 153 3.14 5.52 5.42
N ALA A 154 3.65 5.40 6.65
CA ALA A 154 4.79 6.15 7.15
C ALA A 154 5.88 5.20 7.69
N PRO A 155 6.66 4.54 6.80
CA PRO A 155 7.69 3.57 7.20
C PRO A 155 8.82 4.19 8.03
N ARG A 156 9.08 5.50 7.87
CA ARG A 156 10.10 6.21 8.67
C ARG A 156 9.73 6.25 10.15
N ASP A 157 8.45 6.48 10.43
CA ASP A 157 7.96 6.76 11.77
C ASP A 157 7.46 5.47 12.45
N PHE A 158 6.77 4.58 11.70
CA PHE A 158 6.16 3.34 12.21
C PHE A 158 6.72 2.05 11.59
N GLY A 159 7.81 2.14 10.82
CA GLY A 159 8.49 0.95 10.30
C GLY A 159 9.30 0.23 11.38
N ASP A 160 9.45 -1.08 11.22
CA ASP A 160 10.34 -1.87 12.07
C ASP A 160 11.80 -1.41 11.85
N ARG A 161 12.45 -0.96 12.92
CA ARG A 161 13.87 -0.58 12.88
C ARG A 161 14.72 -1.80 13.21
N LEU A 162 15.34 -2.38 12.19
CA LEU A 162 16.38 -3.38 12.40
C LEU A 162 17.66 -2.65 12.80
N GLN A 163 18.15 -2.90 14.02
CA GLN A 163 19.53 -2.57 14.34
C GLN A 163 20.43 -3.52 13.54
N PRO A 164 21.38 -3.03 12.74
CA PRO A 164 22.35 -3.91 12.11
C PRO A 164 23.21 -4.54 13.21
N ALA A 165 22.96 -5.82 13.48
CA ALA A 165 23.81 -6.64 14.33
C ALA A 165 25.02 -7.06 13.50
N GLY A 166 26.08 -6.27 13.55
CA GLY A 166 27.35 -6.62 12.92
C GLY A 166 28.26 -5.42 12.77
N ASP A 167 29.44 -5.50 13.38
CA ASP A 167 30.58 -4.69 13.00
C ASP A 167 30.88 -4.99 11.52
N VAL A 168 30.48 -4.08 10.64
CA VAL A 168 30.79 -4.20 9.21
C VAL A 168 32.26 -3.86 9.07
N THR A 169 33.12 -4.86 9.31
CA THR A 169 34.50 -4.80 8.85
C THR A 169 34.45 -4.79 7.34
N VAL A 170 34.39 -3.61 6.74
CA VAL A 170 34.70 -3.41 5.33
C VAL A 170 36.17 -3.81 5.21
N ARG A 171 36.43 -5.06 4.82
CA ARG A 171 37.78 -5.48 4.47
C ARG A 171 38.07 -4.80 3.13
N ASP A 172 39.00 -3.85 3.14
CA ASP A 172 39.36 -2.99 2.02
C ASP A 172 39.75 -3.80 0.75
N GLU A 173 38.76 -4.15 -0.06
CA GLU A 173 38.96 -4.58 -1.46
C GLU A 173 39.27 -3.38 -2.38
N LEU A 174 39.12 -2.15 -1.85
CA LEU A 174 39.39 -0.90 -2.55
C LEU A 174 40.89 -0.63 -2.73
N GLU A 175 41.74 -1.01 -1.78
CA GLU A 175 43.20 -0.80 -1.91
C GLU A 175 43.80 -1.59 -3.07
N GLU A 176 43.30 -2.80 -3.34
CA GLU A 176 43.78 -3.64 -4.44
C GLU A 176 43.35 -3.10 -5.81
N LEU A 177 42.10 -2.62 -5.92
CA LEU A 177 41.58 -2.01 -7.15
C LEU A 177 42.22 -0.64 -7.45
N GLU A 178 42.48 0.17 -6.42
CA GLU A 178 43.19 1.43 -6.56
C GLU A 178 44.67 1.21 -6.92
N GLY A 179 45.32 0.19 -6.32
CA GLY A 179 46.66 -0.25 -6.69
C GLY A 179 46.74 -0.66 -8.16
N ALA A 180 45.80 -1.48 -8.63
CA ALA A 180 45.73 -1.92 -10.03
C ALA A 180 45.51 -0.74 -11.00
N ARG A 181 44.66 0.23 -10.65
CA ARG A 181 44.44 1.45 -11.45
C ARG A 181 45.68 2.33 -11.53
N ARG A 182 46.40 2.51 -10.42
CA ARG A 182 47.66 3.28 -10.38
C ARG A 182 48.75 2.61 -11.21
N LEU A 183 48.88 1.29 -11.12
CA LEU A 183 49.85 0.53 -11.91
C LEU A 183 49.55 0.62 -13.42
N ALA A 184 48.29 0.47 -13.81
CA ALA A 184 47.86 0.61 -15.21
C ALA A 184 48.19 2.00 -15.78
N PHE A 185 47.98 3.06 -14.99
CA PHE A 185 48.31 4.42 -15.39
C PHE A 185 49.82 4.63 -15.60
N VAL A 186 50.65 4.11 -14.70
CA VAL A 186 52.11 4.21 -14.79
C VAL A 186 52.64 3.45 -16.02
N LEU A 187 52.14 2.23 -16.26
CA LEU A 187 52.52 1.44 -17.43
C LEU A 187 52.10 2.10 -18.74
N ALA A 188 50.90 2.68 -18.80
CA ALA A 188 50.44 3.43 -19.96
C ALA A 188 51.38 4.60 -20.27
N ARG A 189 51.78 5.38 -19.25
CA ARG A 189 52.70 6.52 -19.42
C ARG A 189 54.10 6.08 -19.87
N ALA A 190 54.63 5.00 -19.32
CA ALA A 190 55.91 4.44 -19.73
C ALA A 190 55.89 3.97 -21.20
N SER A 191 54.79 3.37 -21.65
CA SER A 191 54.63 2.92 -23.04
C SER A 191 54.62 4.08 -24.05
N VAL A 192 54.05 5.24 -23.66
CA VAL A 192 54.02 6.45 -24.49
C VAL A 192 55.42 7.06 -24.60
N ALA A 193 56.16 7.14 -23.49
CA ALA A 193 57.53 7.64 -23.48
C ALA A 193 58.47 6.79 -24.35
N LEU A 194 58.32 5.45 -24.32
CA LEU A 194 59.07 4.54 -25.18
C LEU A 194 58.74 4.71 -26.68
N LYS A 195 57.49 5.05 -27.03
CA LYS A 195 57.10 5.34 -28.42
C LYS A 195 57.69 6.67 -28.90
N GLN A 196 57.78 7.68 -28.03
CA GLN A 196 58.37 8.99 -28.35
C GLN A 196 59.89 8.87 -28.57
N GLN A 197 60.62 8.14 -27.71
CA GLN A 197 62.05 7.89 -27.92
C GLN A 197 62.36 7.18 -29.23
N LYS A 198 61.48 6.28 -29.70
CA LYS A 198 61.62 5.62 -31.02
C LYS A 198 61.29 6.54 -32.19
N ALA A 199 60.51 7.60 -31.97
CA ALA A 199 60.18 8.59 -33.00
C ALA A 199 61.27 9.67 -33.13
N ASP A 200 61.91 10.04 -32.02
CA ASP A 200 62.97 11.06 -31.98
C ASP A 200 64.37 10.52 -32.33
N GLY A 201 64.55 9.19 -32.34
CA GLY A 201 65.81 8.51 -32.67
C GLY A 201 65.95 8.08 -34.13
N LYS A 202 65.26 8.74 -35.07
CA LYS A 202 65.31 8.43 -36.51
C LYS A 202 65.64 9.66 -37.34
#